data_AF-A0A936MWE2-F1
#
_entry.id   AF-A0A936MWE2-F1
#
_cell.length_a   1.000
_cell.length_b   1.000
_cell.length_c   1.000
_cell.angle_alpha   90.00
_cell.angle_beta   90.00
_cell.angle_gamma   90.00
#
_symmetry.space_group_name_H-M   'P 1'
#
loop_
_entity.id
_entity.type
_entity.pdbx_description
1 polymer ?
#
loop_
_entity_poly.entity_id
_entity_poly.type
_entity_poly.pdbx_seq_one_letter_code
_entity_poly.pdbx_strand_id
1 'polypeptide(L)'
;MRAPLHPVLALSFLASMATDAQNLVPNGSFEVIKGKVSALNQIGRAEGWSAVTLGFADLFTREAGTPDASVPANLYGSMEPADGDRYAGLFAWKDDGRFNAYEEGRQDPFATGWNVYAEYIRIELTRPLTEGEVVQVRFKAALAPMSDRAVSGLGAYCSPVVLEGNHRRFLQEKAQVASSVVLDRRGEWVDVSGTFEADGGERHLVIGTFPYVGFEATRLVEGPDNKFAYYYIDAVSVEPVIN
;
A
#
# COMPACT_ATOMS: atom_id res chain seq x y z
N MET A 1 31.16 39.32 60.57
CA MET A 1 31.06 39.50 59.11
C MET A 1 30.05 38.48 58.59
N ARG A 2 28.88 38.91 58.12
CA ARG A 2 27.87 38.04 57.48
C ARG A 2 27.85 38.38 55.99
N ALA A 3 28.08 37.39 55.13
CA ALA A 3 28.01 37.54 53.67
C ALA A 3 26.54 37.49 53.19
N PRO A 4 26.17 38.17 52.09
CA PRO A 4 24.82 38.12 51.56
C PRO A 4 24.63 36.87 50.67
N LEU A 5 23.46 36.25 50.77
CA LEU A 5 23.00 35.21 49.84
C LEU A 5 22.34 35.88 48.64
N HIS A 6 22.83 35.60 47.43
CA HIS A 6 22.15 35.97 46.19
C HIS A 6 21.18 34.85 45.77
N PRO A 7 19.96 35.16 45.32
CA PRO A 7 19.05 34.15 44.80
C PRO A 7 19.48 33.73 43.40
N VAL A 8 19.75 32.44 43.22
CA VAL A 8 19.94 31.83 41.90
C VAL A 8 18.56 31.62 41.29
N LEU A 9 18.26 32.37 40.23
CA LEU A 9 17.04 32.20 39.44
C LEU A 9 17.23 30.95 38.56
N ALA A 10 16.54 29.85 38.88
CA ALA A 10 16.51 28.66 38.04
C ALA A 10 15.54 28.88 36.87
N LEU A 11 16.08 29.03 35.66
CA LEU A 11 15.30 29.12 34.42
C LEU A 11 14.91 27.70 33.99
N SER A 12 13.66 27.30 34.23
CA SER A 12 13.13 26.02 33.76
C SER A 12 12.84 26.07 32.26
N PHE A 13 13.67 25.39 31.48
CA PHE A 13 13.42 25.11 30.06
C PHE A 13 12.28 24.08 29.96
N LEU A 14 11.08 24.50 29.54
CA LEU A 14 10.05 23.58 29.08
C LEU A 14 10.46 23.09 27.68
N ALA A 15 11.02 21.88 27.60
CA ALA A 15 11.15 21.17 26.35
C ALA A 15 9.75 20.73 25.89
N SER A 16 9.27 21.30 24.79
CA SER A 16 8.11 20.79 24.06
C SER A 16 8.48 19.42 23.49
N MET A 17 8.12 18.34 24.18
CA MET A 17 8.11 17.00 23.60
C MET A 17 6.96 16.97 22.59
N ALA A 18 7.27 17.13 21.30
CA ALA A 18 6.35 16.74 20.25
C ALA A 18 6.17 15.22 20.40
N THR A 19 5.00 14.79 20.87
CA THR A 19 4.63 13.37 20.85
C THR A 19 4.37 13.01 19.40
N ASP A 20 5.29 12.28 18.79
CA ASP A 20 5.03 11.67 17.49
C ASP A 20 3.82 10.74 17.66
N ALA A 21 2.83 10.89 16.79
CA ALA A 21 1.63 10.09 16.87
C ALA A 21 2.00 8.62 16.57
N GLN A 22 1.54 7.68 17.40
CA GLN A 22 1.91 6.27 17.21
C GLN A 22 1.29 5.74 15.91
N ASN A 23 2.13 5.25 14.98
CA ASN A 23 1.67 4.55 13.79
C ASN A 23 0.78 3.36 14.18
N LEU A 24 -0.46 3.37 13.68
CA LEU A 24 -1.48 2.36 13.93
C LEU A 24 -1.33 1.14 13.02
N VAL A 25 -0.39 1.15 12.07
CA VAL A 25 -0.06 0.01 11.21
C VAL A 25 1.09 -0.78 11.83
N PRO A 26 0.86 -1.99 12.39
CA PRO A 26 1.85 -2.69 13.23
C PRO A 26 3.06 -3.27 12.46
N ASN A 27 2.99 -3.35 11.12
CA ASN A 27 4.06 -3.88 10.27
C ASN A 27 4.16 -3.09 8.95
N GLY A 28 4.19 -1.76 9.05
CA GLY A 28 4.09 -0.85 7.89
C GLY A 28 5.22 -0.93 6.87
N SER A 29 6.39 -1.44 7.25
CA SER A 29 7.56 -1.68 6.39
C SER A 29 7.73 -3.16 5.99
N PHE A 30 6.77 -4.03 6.33
CA PHE A 30 6.77 -5.45 5.95
C PHE A 30 7.94 -6.28 6.51
N GLU A 31 8.69 -5.75 7.48
CA GLU A 31 9.91 -6.37 8.01
C GLU A 31 9.65 -7.60 8.89
N VAL A 32 8.49 -7.67 9.54
CA VAL A 32 8.12 -8.83 10.35
C VAL A 32 7.52 -9.91 9.45
N ILE A 33 8.21 -11.05 9.30
CA ILE A 33 7.79 -12.13 8.39
C ILE A 33 7.62 -13.49 9.07
N LYS A 34 6.76 -14.35 8.48
CA LYS A 34 6.48 -15.73 8.89
C LYS A 34 6.98 -16.72 7.83
N GLY A 35 8.17 -17.25 8.08
CA GLY A 35 8.83 -18.21 7.18
C GLY A 35 9.48 -17.55 5.97
N LYS A 36 10.09 -18.36 5.11
CA LYS A 36 10.84 -17.87 3.94
C LYS A 36 9.91 -17.44 2.81
N VAL A 37 10.17 -16.28 2.21
CA VAL A 37 9.61 -15.89 0.92
C VAL A 37 10.32 -16.71 -0.16
N SER A 38 9.63 -17.65 -0.79
CA SER A 38 10.21 -18.62 -1.74
C SER A 38 9.59 -18.55 -3.14
N ALA A 39 8.57 -17.74 -3.32
CA ALA A 39 7.85 -17.53 -4.58
C ALA A 39 7.13 -16.18 -4.53
N LEU A 40 6.65 -15.73 -5.68
CA LEU A 40 5.61 -14.69 -5.79
C LEU A 40 4.29 -15.17 -5.14
N ASN A 41 3.32 -14.26 -5.01
CA ASN A 41 2.04 -14.45 -4.33
C ASN A 41 2.19 -14.82 -2.85
N GLN A 42 3.01 -14.06 -2.14
CA GLN A 42 3.38 -14.36 -0.76
C GLN A 42 3.27 -13.15 0.17
N ILE A 43 2.39 -12.18 -0.12
CA ILE A 43 2.12 -11.07 0.79
C ILE A 43 1.79 -11.53 2.22
N GLY A 44 1.08 -12.65 2.38
CA GLY A 44 0.74 -13.24 3.67
C GLY A 44 1.94 -13.76 4.49
N ARG A 45 3.16 -13.71 3.94
CA ARG A 45 4.39 -13.93 4.70
C ARG A 45 4.72 -12.73 5.57
N ALA A 46 4.35 -11.51 5.20
CA ALA A 46 4.47 -10.36 6.09
C ALA A 46 3.38 -10.45 7.16
N GLU A 47 3.77 -10.44 8.43
CA GLU A 47 2.85 -10.60 9.55
C GLU A 47 1.78 -9.50 9.54
N GLY A 48 0.51 -9.91 9.68
CA GLY A 48 -0.66 -9.02 9.67
C GLY A 48 -1.16 -8.66 8.27
N TRP A 49 -0.35 -8.82 7.22
CA TRP A 49 -0.74 -8.51 5.85
C TRP A 49 -1.41 -9.70 5.16
N SER A 50 -2.37 -9.43 4.29
CA SER A 50 -3.06 -10.42 3.47
C SER A 50 -3.63 -9.78 2.22
N ALA A 51 -3.90 -10.58 1.18
CA ALA A 51 -4.69 -10.12 0.04
C ALA A 51 -6.18 -9.99 0.44
N VAL A 52 -6.88 -9.01 -0.14
CA VAL A 52 -8.34 -8.84 0.03
C VAL A 52 -9.12 -9.71 -0.95
N THR A 53 -8.62 -9.80 -2.19
CA THR A 53 -9.29 -10.44 -3.33
C THR A 53 -8.58 -11.75 -3.69
N LEU A 54 -9.01 -12.45 -4.76
CA LEU A 54 -8.25 -13.56 -5.35
C LEU A 54 -6.98 -13.10 -6.10
N GLY A 55 -6.56 -11.86 -5.85
CA GLY A 55 -5.32 -11.27 -6.33
C GLY A 55 -4.10 -11.87 -5.64
N PHE A 56 -2.95 -11.75 -6.29
CA PHE A 56 -1.72 -12.44 -5.97
C PHE A 56 -0.61 -11.46 -5.59
N ALA A 57 -0.91 -10.56 -4.65
CA ALA A 57 0.04 -9.58 -4.17
C ALA A 57 1.30 -10.24 -3.59
N ASP A 58 2.43 -9.58 -3.81
CA ASP A 58 3.76 -10.10 -3.57
C ASP A 58 4.40 -9.48 -2.33
N LEU A 59 5.36 -10.21 -1.77
CA LEU A 59 6.32 -9.69 -0.81
C LEU A 59 7.71 -9.89 -1.40
N PHE A 60 8.50 -8.82 -1.50
CA PHE A 60 9.89 -8.86 -1.94
C PHE A 60 10.82 -8.72 -0.75
N THR A 61 11.95 -9.43 -0.76
CA THR A 61 12.93 -9.35 0.31
C THR A 61 14.35 -9.67 -0.18
N ARG A 62 15.36 -9.05 0.45
CA ARG A 62 16.78 -9.38 0.19
C ARG A 62 17.11 -10.86 0.42
N GLU A 63 16.37 -11.55 1.29
CA GLU A 63 16.63 -12.95 1.69
C GLU A 63 15.73 -13.96 0.95
N ALA A 64 15.18 -13.58 -0.20
CA ALA A 64 14.24 -14.41 -0.92
C ALA A 64 14.86 -15.75 -1.36
N GLY A 65 14.04 -16.79 -1.40
CA GLY A 65 14.41 -18.12 -1.89
C GLY A 65 14.38 -18.25 -3.41
N THR A 66 13.99 -17.20 -4.13
CA THR A 66 13.92 -17.13 -5.58
C THR A 66 14.35 -15.75 -6.07
N PRO A 67 15.04 -15.65 -7.23
CA PRO A 67 15.31 -14.37 -7.88
C PRO A 67 14.05 -13.55 -8.16
N ASP A 68 12.93 -14.20 -8.48
CA ASP A 68 11.69 -13.50 -8.87
C ASP A 68 11.09 -12.64 -7.77
N ALA A 69 11.43 -12.89 -6.50
CA ALA A 69 10.96 -12.15 -5.32
C ALA A 69 12.10 -11.47 -4.56
N SER A 70 13.30 -11.39 -5.17
CA SER A 70 14.49 -10.84 -4.53
C SER A 70 14.53 -9.32 -4.56
N VAL A 71 15.22 -8.73 -3.60
CA VAL A 71 15.58 -7.30 -3.61
C VAL A 71 17.09 -7.17 -3.87
N PRO A 72 17.52 -6.24 -4.74
CA PRO A 72 16.69 -5.27 -5.46
C PRO A 72 16.05 -5.80 -6.75
N ALA A 73 16.63 -6.81 -7.40
CA ALA A 73 16.16 -7.31 -8.70
C ALA A 73 15.15 -8.45 -8.53
N ASN A 74 13.97 -8.28 -9.13
CA ASN A 74 12.85 -9.23 -9.14
C ASN A 74 12.18 -9.29 -10.53
N LEU A 75 11.07 -10.04 -10.62
CA LEU A 75 10.33 -10.22 -11.87
C LEU A 75 9.85 -8.91 -12.51
N TYR A 76 9.51 -7.90 -11.70
CA TYR A 76 8.92 -6.64 -12.16
C TYR A 76 9.93 -5.48 -12.28
N GLY A 77 11.20 -5.75 -12.03
CA GLY A 77 12.28 -4.79 -12.21
C GLY A 77 13.28 -4.79 -11.07
N SER A 78 14.04 -3.70 -10.96
CA SER A 78 15.01 -3.50 -9.89
C SER A 78 14.63 -2.30 -9.03
N MET A 79 14.44 -2.49 -7.74
CA MET A 79 14.08 -1.44 -6.79
C MET A 79 14.67 -1.74 -5.41
N GLU A 80 15.32 -0.74 -4.80
CA GLU A 80 15.70 -0.80 -3.39
C GLU A 80 14.49 -0.44 -2.49
N PRO A 81 14.36 -1.03 -1.30
CA PRO A 81 13.30 -0.69 -0.35
C PRO A 81 13.35 0.78 0.04
N ALA A 82 12.18 1.37 0.33
CA ALA A 82 12.14 2.72 0.88
C ALA A 82 12.51 2.71 2.37
N ASP A 83 12.16 1.63 3.06
CA ASP A 83 12.52 1.33 4.44
C ASP A 83 12.96 -0.14 4.56
N GLY A 84 13.91 -0.42 5.44
CA GLY A 84 14.38 -1.78 5.72
C GLY A 84 14.90 -2.58 4.51
N ASP A 85 14.46 -3.84 4.43
CA ASP A 85 14.95 -4.88 3.51
C ASP A 85 13.83 -5.47 2.63
N ARG A 86 12.59 -4.98 2.77
CA ARG A 86 11.39 -5.57 2.18
C ARG A 86 10.43 -4.51 1.66
N TYR A 87 9.55 -4.92 0.75
CA TYR A 87 8.41 -4.13 0.31
C TYR A 87 7.36 -5.06 -0.29
N ALA A 88 6.10 -4.63 -0.28
CA ALA A 88 5.03 -5.32 -0.99
C ALA A 88 5.03 -4.92 -2.48
N GLY A 89 4.36 -5.72 -3.31
CA GLY A 89 3.98 -5.29 -4.64
C GLY A 89 2.61 -5.81 -5.05
N LEU A 90 1.96 -5.05 -5.91
CA LEU A 90 0.61 -5.35 -6.38
C LEU A 90 0.36 -4.82 -7.79
N PHE A 91 -0.50 -5.52 -8.52
CA PHE A 91 -1.10 -5.01 -9.74
C PHE A 91 -2.18 -3.99 -9.39
N ALA A 92 -1.85 -2.70 -9.54
CA ALA A 92 -2.83 -1.62 -9.47
C ALA A 92 -3.81 -1.70 -10.64
N TRP A 93 -3.32 -2.14 -11.81
CA TRP A 93 -4.13 -2.44 -12.98
C TRP A 93 -3.39 -3.42 -13.90
N LYS A 94 -4.13 -4.32 -14.52
CA LYS A 94 -3.65 -5.13 -15.64
C LYS A 94 -4.81 -5.38 -16.59
N ASP A 95 -4.57 -5.23 -17.89
CA ASP A 95 -5.49 -5.77 -18.89
C ASP A 95 -5.41 -7.29 -18.78
N ASP A 96 -6.35 -7.89 -18.07
CA ASP A 96 -6.37 -9.34 -17.88
C ASP A 96 -6.74 -10.08 -19.16
N GLY A 97 -7.06 -9.34 -20.22
CA GLY A 97 -7.61 -9.86 -21.45
C GLY A 97 -8.97 -10.52 -21.19
N ARG A 98 -9.84 -10.47 -22.19
CA ARG A 98 -10.79 -11.57 -22.30
C ARG A 98 -9.94 -12.80 -22.60
N PHE A 99 -9.78 -13.70 -21.64
CA PHE A 99 -9.66 -15.10 -22.01
C PHE A 99 -10.87 -15.36 -22.91
N ASN A 100 -10.66 -15.53 -24.21
CA ASN A 100 -11.65 -16.08 -25.13
C ASN A 100 -11.84 -17.56 -24.76
N ALA A 101 -12.23 -17.86 -23.51
CA ALA A 101 -12.61 -19.18 -23.06
C ALA A 101 -13.80 -19.72 -23.90
N TYR A 102 -14.56 -18.80 -24.51
CA TYR A 102 -15.56 -19.09 -25.53
C TYR A 102 -15.00 -19.71 -26.83
N GLU A 103 -13.76 -19.40 -27.23
CA GLU A 103 -13.14 -20.00 -28.43
C GLU A 103 -12.61 -21.42 -28.17
N GLU A 104 -12.38 -21.81 -26.92
CA GLU A 104 -11.85 -23.14 -26.54
C GLU A 104 -12.88 -24.04 -25.82
N GLY A 105 -14.16 -23.62 -25.74
CA GLY A 105 -15.25 -24.43 -25.15
C GLY A 105 -15.13 -24.66 -23.63
N ARG A 106 -14.26 -23.92 -22.93
CA ARG A 106 -14.09 -24.00 -21.47
C ARG A 106 -14.96 -22.92 -20.81
N GLN A 107 -15.87 -23.32 -19.92
CA GLN A 107 -16.53 -22.37 -19.03
C GLN A 107 -15.54 -21.95 -17.94
N ASP A 108 -15.14 -20.68 -17.95
CA ASP A 108 -14.51 -20.06 -16.78
C ASP A 108 -15.58 -19.87 -15.69
N PRO A 109 -15.43 -20.49 -14.50
CA PRO A 109 -16.41 -20.40 -13.42
C PRO A 109 -16.60 -18.98 -12.86
N PHE A 110 -15.84 -17.98 -13.35
CA PHE A 110 -15.87 -16.58 -12.88
C PHE A 110 -16.24 -15.56 -13.97
N ALA A 111 -16.83 -15.99 -15.11
CA ALA A 111 -17.04 -15.15 -16.29
C ALA A 111 -18.33 -14.31 -16.30
N THR A 112 -18.16 -12.98 -16.21
CA THR A 112 -18.79 -12.00 -17.13
C THR A 112 -17.80 -10.85 -17.38
N GLY A 113 -16.87 -11.04 -18.32
CA GLY A 113 -16.07 -9.99 -18.97
C GLY A 113 -15.06 -9.23 -18.09
N TRP A 114 -13.82 -9.70 -17.98
CA TRP A 114 -12.75 -8.94 -17.32
C TRP A 114 -11.95 -8.13 -18.35
N ASN A 115 -12.02 -6.80 -18.24
CA ASN A 115 -11.08 -5.88 -18.90
C ASN A 115 -10.02 -5.35 -17.91
N VAL A 116 -10.07 -5.76 -16.63
CA VAL A 116 -9.20 -5.25 -15.55
C VAL A 116 -8.99 -6.29 -14.46
N TYR A 117 -7.71 -6.55 -14.15
CA TYR A 117 -7.23 -7.23 -12.95
C TYR A 117 -6.62 -6.19 -12.00
N ALA A 118 -6.99 -6.24 -10.72
CA ALA A 118 -6.50 -5.36 -9.66
C ALA A 118 -6.36 -6.12 -8.33
N GLU A 119 -5.29 -5.82 -7.63
CA GLU A 119 -4.92 -6.43 -6.35
C GLU A 119 -5.01 -5.42 -5.22
N TYR A 120 -5.31 -5.95 -4.03
CA TYR A 120 -5.43 -5.17 -2.82
C TYR A 120 -4.83 -5.93 -1.66
N ILE A 121 -4.09 -5.23 -0.82
CA ILE A 121 -3.52 -5.75 0.41
C ILE A 121 -4.23 -5.11 1.61
N ARG A 122 -4.37 -5.86 2.69
CA ARG A 122 -5.00 -5.39 3.93
C ARG A 122 -4.19 -5.74 5.17
N ILE A 123 -4.39 -4.94 6.21
CA ILE A 123 -3.87 -5.17 7.56
C ILE A 123 -4.84 -4.64 8.62
N GLU A 124 -4.90 -5.27 9.78
CA GLU A 124 -5.65 -4.76 10.93
C GLU A 124 -4.84 -3.65 11.62
N LEU A 125 -5.51 -2.54 11.95
CA LEU A 125 -4.95 -1.46 12.75
C LEU A 125 -4.80 -1.91 14.21
N THR A 126 -3.84 -1.33 14.94
CA THR A 126 -3.62 -1.63 16.36
C THR A 126 -4.83 -1.33 17.25
N ARG A 127 -5.71 -0.43 16.79
CA ARG A 127 -7.01 -0.13 17.38
C ARG A 127 -7.97 0.38 16.30
N PRO A 128 -9.30 0.34 16.54
CA PRO A 128 -10.22 1.04 15.66
C PRO A 128 -10.01 2.55 15.76
N LEU A 129 -10.33 3.26 14.69
CA LEU A 129 -10.41 4.71 14.67
C LEU A 129 -11.62 5.19 15.49
N THR A 130 -11.46 6.32 16.15
CA THR A 130 -12.54 6.94 16.94
C THR A 130 -13.35 7.87 16.05
N GLU A 131 -14.67 7.90 16.21
CA GLU A 131 -15.52 8.87 15.49
C GLU A 131 -15.03 10.30 15.74
N GLY A 132 -14.91 11.09 14.67
CA GLY A 132 -14.40 12.47 14.70
C GLY A 132 -12.87 12.58 14.83
N GLU A 133 -12.14 11.46 14.88
CA GLU A 133 -10.69 11.45 14.88
C GLU A 133 -10.15 11.84 13.50
N VAL A 134 -9.37 12.92 13.42
CA VAL A 134 -8.65 13.25 12.18
C VAL A 134 -7.38 12.39 12.11
N VAL A 135 -7.25 11.59 11.06
CA VAL A 135 -6.09 10.72 10.84
C VAL A 135 -5.42 11.04 9.51
N GLN A 136 -4.11 10.81 9.44
CA GLN A 136 -3.34 10.82 8.20
C GLN A 136 -3.00 9.38 7.81
N VAL A 137 -3.31 9.02 6.58
CA VAL A 137 -2.75 7.81 5.94
C VAL A 137 -1.60 8.24 5.05
N ARG A 138 -0.48 7.52 5.12
CA ARG A 138 0.67 7.69 4.24
C ARG A 138 1.24 6.34 3.83
N PHE A 139 1.68 6.23 2.60
CA PHE A 139 2.54 5.14 2.15
C PHE A 139 3.41 5.60 0.99
N LYS A 140 4.51 4.90 0.73
CA LYS A 140 5.31 5.07 -0.47
C LYS A 140 4.86 4.10 -1.53
N ALA A 141 4.75 4.60 -2.75
CA ALA A 141 4.48 3.81 -3.94
C ALA A 141 5.58 4.05 -4.98
N ALA A 142 6.00 3.00 -5.68
CA ALA A 142 6.91 3.14 -6.82
C ALA A 142 6.36 2.32 -7.99
N LEU A 143 6.23 2.95 -9.16
CA LEU A 143 5.88 2.19 -10.35
C LEU A 143 7.05 1.28 -10.71
N ALA A 144 6.79 -0.02 -10.86
CA ALA A 144 7.86 -0.98 -11.13
C ALA A 144 8.54 -0.68 -12.48
N PRO A 145 9.88 -0.83 -12.60
CA PRO A 145 10.60 -0.50 -13.83
C PRO A 145 10.09 -1.21 -15.09
N MET A 146 9.53 -2.42 -14.94
CA MET A 146 8.95 -3.17 -16.04
C MET A 146 7.51 -2.76 -16.38
N SER A 147 6.82 -1.89 -15.65
CA SER A 147 5.41 -1.56 -15.91
C SER A 147 5.22 -0.63 -17.11
N ASP A 148 4.53 -1.08 -18.16
CA ASP A 148 4.24 -0.25 -19.35
C ASP A 148 3.01 0.65 -19.22
N ARG A 149 2.30 0.51 -18.11
CA ARG A 149 1.16 1.33 -17.75
C ARG A 149 1.36 1.97 -16.39
N ALA A 150 0.71 3.10 -16.20
CA ALA A 150 0.58 3.78 -14.91
C ALA A 150 -0.89 4.12 -14.67
N VAL A 151 -1.29 4.28 -13.41
CA VAL A 151 -2.67 4.63 -13.07
C VAL A 151 -2.78 5.80 -12.10
N SER A 152 -3.93 6.47 -12.14
CA SER A 152 -4.44 7.26 -11.02
C SER A 152 -5.28 6.38 -10.09
N GLY A 153 -5.64 6.90 -8.92
CA GLY A 153 -6.52 6.23 -7.98
C GLY A 153 -5.83 5.23 -7.05
N LEU A 154 -4.50 5.08 -7.09
CA LEU A 154 -3.78 4.31 -6.08
C LEU A 154 -3.97 4.97 -4.72
N GLY A 155 -4.44 4.22 -3.74
CA GLY A 155 -4.96 4.80 -2.51
C GLY A 155 -5.17 3.80 -1.40
N ALA A 156 -5.86 4.27 -0.36
CA ALA A 156 -6.13 3.58 0.87
C ALA A 156 -7.58 3.79 1.32
N TYR A 157 -8.21 2.69 1.73
CA TYR A 157 -9.53 2.65 2.35
C TYR A 157 -9.42 2.09 3.78
N CYS A 158 -9.89 2.84 4.76
CA CYS A 158 -10.05 2.38 6.13
C CYS A 158 -11.46 1.77 6.31
N SER A 159 -11.51 0.48 6.62
CA SER A 159 -12.74 -0.32 6.68
C SER A 159 -13.10 -0.72 8.11
N PRO A 160 -14.37 -0.61 8.54
CA PRO A 160 -14.83 -1.12 9.84
C PRO A 160 -14.89 -2.65 9.90
N VAL A 161 -14.86 -3.32 8.75
CA VAL A 161 -14.95 -4.78 8.62
C VAL A 161 -13.80 -5.34 7.78
N VAL A 162 -13.52 -6.63 7.93
CA VAL A 162 -12.60 -7.34 7.03
C VAL A 162 -13.27 -7.43 5.65
N LEU A 163 -12.63 -6.86 4.61
CA LEU A 163 -13.08 -7.02 3.23
C LEU A 163 -12.54 -8.31 2.62
N GLU A 164 -13.38 -9.15 2.03
CA GLU A 164 -13.00 -10.34 1.28
C GLU A 164 -13.75 -10.42 -0.05
N GLY A 165 -13.01 -10.62 -1.14
CA GLY A 165 -13.57 -10.67 -2.48
C GLY A 165 -13.19 -11.95 -3.22
N ASN A 166 -14.18 -12.75 -3.62
CA ASN A 166 -13.96 -13.89 -4.51
C ASN A 166 -13.88 -13.46 -6.00
N HIS A 167 -13.11 -12.40 -6.28
CA HIS A 167 -12.92 -11.81 -7.60
C HIS A 167 -11.52 -11.22 -7.75
N ARG A 168 -11.20 -10.65 -8.92
CA ARG A 168 -9.91 -9.98 -9.21
C ARG A 168 -10.06 -8.58 -9.80
N ARG A 169 -11.28 -8.04 -9.77
CA ARG A 169 -11.57 -6.67 -10.21
C ARG A 169 -11.31 -5.64 -9.13
N PHE A 170 -11.43 -4.38 -9.51
CA PHE A 170 -11.50 -3.28 -8.58
C PHE A 170 -12.56 -3.49 -7.49
N LEU A 171 -12.18 -3.11 -6.28
CA LEU A 171 -13.07 -2.86 -5.16
C LEU A 171 -14.04 -1.71 -5.50
N GLN A 172 -15.23 -1.75 -4.92
CA GLN A 172 -16.29 -0.75 -5.13
C GLN A 172 -16.32 0.30 -4.01
N GLU A 173 -15.54 0.07 -2.97
CA GLU A 173 -15.35 0.92 -1.82
C GLU A 173 -14.77 2.28 -2.24
N LYS A 174 -15.18 3.31 -1.52
CA LYS A 174 -14.67 4.67 -1.72
C LYS A 174 -13.52 4.91 -0.76
N ALA A 175 -12.30 4.88 -1.27
CA ALA A 175 -11.12 5.23 -0.50
C ALA A 175 -11.20 6.65 0.06
N GLN A 176 -10.73 6.82 1.30
CA GLN A 176 -10.57 8.12 1.92
C GLN A 176 -9.35 8.86 1.37
N VAL A 177 -8.31 8.13 0.94
CA VAL A 177 -7.09 8.68 0.35
C VAL A 177 -6.83 8.00 -0.97
N ALA A 178 -6.64 8.75 -2.05
CA ALA A 178 -6.24 8.21 -3.34
C ALA A 178 -5.54 9.26 -4.20
N SER A 179 -4.61 8.83 -5.06
CA SER A 179 -3.95 9.73 -6.00
C SER A 179 -4.95 10.27 -7.03
N SER A 180 -5.03 11.58 -7.15
CA SER A 180 -5.82 12.26 -8.20
C SER A 180 -5.10 12.33 -9.54
N VAL A 181 -3.79 12.06 -9.54
CA VAL A 181 -2.92 12.06 -10.72
C VAL A 181 -2.40 10.66 -11.00
N VAL A 182 -2.03 10.43 -12.25
CA VAL A 182 -1.32 9.22 -12.67
C VAL A 182 0.07 9.20 -12.04
N LEU A 183 0.43 8.08 -11.41
CA LEU A 183 1.75 7.89 -10.80
C LEU A 183 2.67 7.16 -11.80
N ASP A 184 3.38 7.91 -12.64
CA ASP A 184 4.12 7.39 -13.81
C ASP A 184 5.64 7.27 -13.66
N ARG A 185 6.20 7.70 -12.52
CA ARG A 185 7.64 7.64 -12.26
C ARG A 185 8.09 6.21 -11.95
N ARG A 186 8.68 5.56 -12.95
CA ARG A 186 9.26 4.21 -12.81
C ARG A 186 10.50 4.24 -11.92
N GLY A 187 10.59 3.29 -10.98
CA GLY A 187 11.78 3.10 -10.15
C GLY A 187 12.04 4.24 -9.16
N GLU A 188 11.03 5.06 -8.86
CA GLU A 188 11.13 6.17 -7.91
C GLU A 188 10.01 6.04 -6.88
N TRP A 189 10.36 6.11 -5.59
CA TRP A 189 9.39 6.16 -4.50
C TRP A 189 8.73 7.54 -4.45
N VAL A 190 7.41 7.57 -4.58
CA VAL A 190 6.57 8.75 -4.37
C VAL A 190 5.67 8.55 -3.15
N ASP A 191 5.39 9.62 -2.43
CA ASP A 191 4.45 9.57 -1.30
C ASP A 191 3.00 9.64 -1.81
N VAL A 192 2.16 8.73 -1.33
CA VAL A 192 0.71 8.81 -1.41
C VAL A 192 0.19 9.05 -0.01
N SER A 193 -0.48 10.18 0.21
CA SER A 193 -0.98 10.57 1.52
C SER A 193 -2.25 11.39 1.46
N GLY A 194 -2.96 11.42 2.58
CA GLY A 194 -4.14 12.23 2.77
C GLY A 194 -4.65 12.15 4.21
N THR A 195 -5.46 13.14 4.59
CA THR A 195 -6.10 13.20 5.90
C THR A 195 -7.61 13.07 5.74
N PHE A 196 -8.27 12.40 6.67
CA PHE A 196 -9.72 12.35 6.75
C PHE A 196 -10.19 12.33 8.21
N GLU A 197 -11.43 12.75 8.43
CA GLU A 197 -12.12 12.60 9.71
C GLU A 197 -12.80 11.23 9.72
N ALA A 198 -12.49 10.40 10.71
CA ALA A 198 -13.02 9.05 10.83
C ALA A 198 -14.51 9.05 11.22
N ASP A 199 -15.27 8.16 10.58
CA ASP A 199 -16.67 7.90 10.93
C ASP A 199 -16.79 7.04 12.21
N GLY A 200 -15.67 6.42 12.62
CA GLY A 200 -15.57 5.60 13.82
C GLY A 200 -15.73 4.10 13.52
N GLY A 201 -14.90 3.30 14.19
CA GLY A 201 -14.94 1.84 14.09
C GLY A 201 -14.11 1.27 12.93
N GLU A 202 -13.53 2.09 12.05
CA GLU A 202 -12.58 1.65 11.03
C GLU A 202 -11.41 0.94 11.69
N ARG A 203 -11.18 -0.32 11.31
CA ARG A 203 -10.24 -1.23 11.99
C ARG A 203 -9.24 -1.87 11.03
N HIS A 204 -9.47 -1.77 9.72
CA HIS A 204 -8.60 -2.38 8.72
C HIS A 204 -8.19 -1.35 7.69
N LEU A 205 -6.91 -1.32 7.34
CA LEU A 205 -6.40 -0.56 6.21
C LEU A 205 -6.39 -1.46 4.98
N VAL A 206 -6.86 -0.94 3.84
CA VAL A 206 -6.83 -1.61 2.53
C VAL A 206 -6.13 -0.71 1.52
N ILE A 207 -5.09 -1.21 0.86
CA ILE A 207 -4.32 -0.47 -0.15
C ILE A 207 -4.50 -1.13 -1.51
N GLY A 208 -4.72 -0.30 -2.54
CA GLY A 208 -4.87 -0.71 -3.93
C GLY A 208 -5.41 0.44 -4.76
N THR A 209 -6.07 0.16 -5.89
CA THR A 209 -6.56 1.21 -6.80
C THR A 209 -8.06 1.41 -6.68
N PHE A 210 -8.52 2.63 -6.42
CA PHE A 210 -9.94 2.94 -6.20
C PHE A 210 -10.45 3.84 -7.31
N PRO A 211 -11.17 3.30 -8.33
CA PRO A 211 -11.48 4.06 -9.53
C PRO A 211 -12.54 5.17 -9.33
N TYR A 212 -13.22 5.18 -8.18
CA TYR A 212 -14.28 6.14 -7.88
C TYR A 212 -13.79 7.60 -7.81
N VAL A 213 -12.49 7.84 -7.57
CA VAL A 213 -11.92 9.19 -7.50
C VAL A 213 -11.56 9.80 -8.87
N GLY A 214 -11.88 9.11 -9.97
CA GLY A 214 -11.42 9.44 -11.32
C GLY A 214 -10.25 8.54 -11.70
N PHE A 215 -10.55 7.54 -12.53
CA PHE A 215 -9.59 6.52 -12.94
C PHE A 215 -9.02 6.81 -14.32
N GLU A 216 -7.69 6.83 -14.41
CA GLU A 216 -6.95 6.91 -15.65
C GLU A 216 -5.89 5.81 -15.67
N ALA A 217 -5.76 5.13 -16.82
CA ALA A 217 -4.71 4.18 -17.09
C ALA A 217 -3.90 4.64 -18.32
N THR A 218 -2.68 5.12 -18.07
CA THR A 218 -1.81 5.73 -19.08
C THR A 218 -0.81 4.71 -19.62
N ARG A 219 -0.58 4.71 -20.92
CA ARG A 219 0.51 3.96 -21.58
C ARG A 219 1.78 4.78 -21.58
N LEU A 220 2.89 4.17 -21.17
CA LEU A 220 4.17 4.84 -21.00
C LEU A 220 5.20 4.55 -22.12
N VAL A 221 4.89 3.63 -23.03
CA VAL A 221 5.82 3.18 -24.08
C VAL A 221 5.24 3.30 -25.49
N GLU A 222 6.13 3.55 -26.44
CA GLU A 222 5.91 3.32 -27.87
C GLU A 222 6.32 1.87 -28.22
N GLY A 223 5.53 1.16 -29.02
CA GLY A 223 5.82 -0.24 -29.38
C GLY A 223 5.17 -1.26 -28.43
N PRO A 224 5.66 -2.51 -28.34
CA PRO A 224 5.02 -3.56 -27.52
C PRO A 224 4.73 -3.11 -26.08
N ASP A 225 3.59 -3.52 -25.54
CA ASP A 225 3.06 -3.07 -24.25
C ASP A 225 2.64 -4.31 -23.46
N ASN A 226 3.19 -4.46 -22.26
CA ASN A 226 2.83 -5.57 -21.36
C ASN A 226 1.47 -5.40 -20.67
N LYS A 227 0.86 -4.22 -20.82
CA LYS A 227 -0.49 -3.88 -20.37
C LYS A 227 -0.71 -4.06 -18.87
N PHE A 228 0.30 -3.76 -18.05
CA PHE A 228 0.10 -3.70 -16.61
C PHE A 228 0.77 -2.49 -15.97
N ALA A 229 0.16 -2.06 -14.87
CA ALA A 229 0.66 -1.08 -13.93
C ALA A 229 0.86 -1.79 -12.59
N TYR A 230 2.10 -2.21 -12.34
CA TYR A 230 2.52 -2.88 -11.12
C TYR A 230 3.27 -1.88 -10.24
N TYR A 231 2.86 -1.77 -8.98
CA TYR A 231 3.45 -0.84 -8.01
C TYR A 231 4.03 -1.60 -6.83
N TYR A 232 5.22 -1.18 -6.40
CA TYR A 232 5.75 -1.53 -5.09
C TYR A 232 5.17 -0.59 -4.03
N ILE A 233 4.96 -1.10 -2.83
CA ILE A 233 4.37 -0.39 -1.68
C ILE A 233 5.25 -0.59 -0.46
N ASP A 234 5.56 0.49 0.26
CA ASP A 234 6.41 0.46 1.44
C ASP A 234 6.09 1.64 2.39
N ALA A 235 6.69 1.65 3.59
CA ALA A 235 6.61 2.73 4.58
C ALA A 235 5.16 3.19 4.87
N VAL A 236 4.29 2.23 5.16
CA VAL A 236 2.86 2.46 5.41
C VAL A 236 2.62 2.96 6.84
N SER A 237 1.88 4.05 6.98
CA SER A 237 1.40 4.53 8.27
C SER A 237 -0.04 5.04 8.27
N VAL A 238 -0.67 4.90 9.43
CA VAL A 238 -1.93 5.55 9.79
C VAL A 238 -1.74 6.18 11.15
N GLU A 239 -1.82 7.50 11.24
CA GLU A 239 -1.45 8.25 12.44
C GLU A 239 -2.52 9.30 12.78
N PRO A 240 -2.92 9.43 14.06
CA PRO A 240 -3.74 10.55 14.50
C PRO A 240 -3.06 11.90 14.20
N VAL A 241 -3.81 12.85 13.64
CA VAL A 241 -3.34 14.22 13.48
C VAL A 241 -3.57 14.95 14.80
N ILE A 242 -2.49 15.16 15.55
CA ILE A 242 -2.53 15.92 16.81
C ILE A 242 -2.45 17.40 16.46
N ASN A 243 -3.53 18.14 16.75
CA ASN A 243 -3.55 19.60 16.68
C ASN A 243 -3.04 20.23 17.98
#